data_AF-A0A6J1W0T9-F1
#
_entry.id   AF-A0A6J1W0T9-F1
#
_cell.length_a   1.000
_cell.length_b   1.000
_cell.length_c   1.000
_cell.angle_alpha   90.00
_cell.angle_beta   90.00
_cell.angle_gamma   90.00
#
_symmetry.space_group_name_H-M   'P 1'
#
loop_
_entity.id
_entity.type
_entity.pdbx_description
1 polymer ?
#
loop_
_entity_poly.entity_id
_entity_poly.type
_entity_poly.pdbx_seq_one_letter_code
_entity_poly.pdbx_strand_id
1 'polypeptide(L)'
;PPPLPSSAHGRFIQRSPLTLLRSQVILPILQWAIAATTLDHRDANCSIMKFLRDLVHTGVANDHEDDFEARKELIGQVMTQLGQQLVSQLLQTSCFCLPPYTLPDVAEVLWEIMQVDRPTFCRWLENSLKGLPKETTGGAVQVTHKQLTDFHKQVTRSGGGLGDG
;
A
#
# COMPACT_ATOMS: atom_id res chain seq x y z
N PRO A 1 18.56 27.44 12.39
CA PRO A 1 17.48 26.42 12.32
C PRO A 1 18.03 25.01 12.53
N PRO A 2 17.58 24.27 13.55
CA PRO A 2 18.05 22.90 13.74
C PRO A 2 17.48 22.00 12.62
N PRO A 3 18.21 20.95 12.21
CA PRO A 3 17.73 20.02 11.20
C PRO A 3 16.55 19.22 11.76
N LEU A 4 15.46 19.12 11.00
CA LEU A 4 14.35 18.23 11.30
C LEU A 4 14.86 16.78 11.28
N PRO A 5 14.63 15.98 12.34
CA PRO A 5 15.13 14.62 12.41
C PRO A 5 14.39 13.75 11.39
N SER A 6 15.17 13.05 10.57
CA SER A 6 14.78 12.17 9.45
C SER A 6 13.91 10.95 9.83
N SER A 7 13.27 10.95 11.01
CA SER A 7 12.58 9.79 11.60
C SER A 7 11.29 10.16 12.34
N ALA A 8 10.69 11.31 12.04
CA ALA A 8 9.45 11.77 12.68
C ALA A 8 8.19 11.07 12.13
N HIS A 9 8.17 10.66 10.85
CA HIS A 9 6.95 10.17 10.20
C HIS A 9 6.50 8.77 10.69
N GLY A 10 7.44 7.86 10.99
CA GLY A 10 7.10 6.52 11.51
C GLY A 10 6.68 6.49 12.99
N ARG A 11 7.09 7.48 13.80
CA ARG A 11 6.81 7.50 15.25
C ARG A 11 5.48 8.16 15.61
N PHE A 12 4.92 9.00 14.74
CA PHE A 12 3.67 9.71 15.03
C PHE A 12 2.43 8.81 14.87
N ILE A 13 2.42 7.96 13.83
CA ILE A 13 1.35 6.97 13.60
C ILE A 13 1.27 5.99 14.78
N GLN A 14 2.41 5.55 15.32
CA GLN A 14 2.45 4.59 16.42
C GLN A 14 2.09 5.17 17.80
N ARG A 15 2.05 6.51 17.97
CA ARG A 15 1.80 7.16 19.27
C ARG A 15 0.46 7.88 19.38
N SER A 16 -0.05 8.44 18.29
CA SER A 16 -1.39 9.05 18.27
C SER A 16 -1.98 9.00 16.85
N PRO A 17 -2.40 7.81 16.39
CA PRO A 17 -2.91 7.63 15.04
C PRO A 17 -4.14 8.52 14.76
N LEU A 18 -5.04 8.66 15.73
CA LEU A 18 -6.25 9.47 15.59
C LEU A 18 -5.96 10.96 15.38
N THR A 19 -4.95 11.52 16.04
CA THR A 19 -4.59 12.94 15.86
C THR A 19 -4.13 13.21 14.42
N LEU A 20 -3.35 12.29 13.86
CA LEU A 20 -2.86 12.41 12.49
C LEU A 20 -4.00 12.18 11.48
N LEU A 21 -4.80 11.13 11.67
CA LEU A 21 -5.91 10.78 10.77
C LEU A 21 -7.01 11.85 10.72
N ARG A 22 -7.27 12.54 11.84
CA ARG A 22 -8.21 13.67 11.90
C ARG A 22 -7.62 14.97 11.35
N SER A 23 -6.32 15.03 11.08
CA SER A 23 -5.67 16.24 10.59
C SER A 23 -5.86 16.42 9.10
N GLN A 24 -6.00 17.68 8.66
CA GLN A 24 -6.14 18.05 7.25
C GLN A 24 -4.89 17.73 6.41
N VAL A 25 -3.75 17.45 7.05
CA VAL A 25 -2.48 17.18 6.35
C VAL A 25 -2.30 15.72 5.90
N ILE A 26 -3.15 14.79 6.34
CA ILE A 26 -2.94 13.37 6.08
C ILE A 26 -3.02 13.03 4.59
N LEU A 27 -3.96 13.63 3.86
CA LEU A 27 -4.12 13.39 2.43
C LEU A 27 -2.90 13.90 1.62
N PRO A 28 -2.41 15.14 1.82
CA PRO A 28 -1.14 15.57 1.22
C PRO A 28 0.05 14.67 1.56
N ILE A 29 0.21 14.28 2.84
CA ILE A 29 1.32 13.39 3.26
C ILE A 29 1.26 12.06 2.50
N LEU A 30 0.07 11.50 2.34
CA LEU A 30 -0.14 10.27 1.60
C LEU A 30 0.12 10.40 0.11
N GLN A 31 -0.31 11.50 -0.50
CA GLN A 31 0.00 11.78 -1.91
C GLN A 31 1.51 11.85 -2.15
N TRP A 32 2.25 12.51 -1.23
CA TRP A 32 3.71 12.53 -1.27
C TRP A 32 4.33 11.15 -1.05
N ALA A 33 3.81 10.37 -0.09
CA ALA A 33 4.28 9.01 0.16
C ALA A 33 4.09 8.13 -1.09
N ILE A 34 2.92 8.21 -1.75
CA ILE A 34 2.62 7.49 -2.99
C ILE A 34 3.61 7.90 -4.09
N ALA A 35 3.79 9.20 -4.33
CA ALA A 35 4.73 9.69 -5.35
C ALA A 35 6.17 9.20 -5.08
N ALA A 36 6.58 9.22 -3.81
CA ALA A 36 7.93 8.85 -3.40
C ALA A 36 8.23 7.34 -3.50
N THR A 37 7.23 6.47 -3.70
CA THR A 37 7.46 5.04 -3.99
C THR A 37 8.22 4.78 -5.30
N THR A 38 8.36 5.80 -6.16
CA THR A 38 9.13 5.73 -7.41
C THR A 38 10.61 6.09 -7.24
N LEU A 39 11.00 6.64 -6.09
CA LEU A 39 12.35 7.12 -5.86
C LEU A 39 13.30 5.92 -5.80
N ASP A 40 14.33 5.85 -6.64
CA ASP A 40 15.33 4.77 -6.57
C ASP A 40 16.34 5.02 -5.43
N HIS A 41 15.85 5.02 -4.19
CA HIS A 41 16.65 5.18 -2.99
C HIS A 41 16.19 4.20 -1.91
N ARG A 42 17.01 3.19 -1.64
CA ARG A 42 16.69 2.05 -0.76
C ARG A 42 16.12 2.46 0.60
N ASP A 43 16.83 3.31 1.33
CA ASP A 43 16.43 3.68 2.70
C ASP A 43 15.15 4.54 2.73
N ALA A 44 14.91 5.28 1.64
CA ALA A 44 13.72 6.09 1.50
C ALA A 44 12.52 5.19 1.24
N ASN A 45 12.61 4.26 0.28
CA ASN A 45 11.56 3.28 0.02
C ASN A 45 11.23 2.43 1.25
N CYS A 46 12.24 1.91 1.95
CA CYS A 46 12.02 1.15 3.18
C CYS A 46 11.21 1.96 4.21
N SER A 47 11.56 3.23 4.41
CA SER A 47 10.84 4.13 5.33
C SER A 47 9.42 4.44 4.85
N ILE A 48 9.21 4.63 3.55
CA ILE A 48 7.91 4.94 2.93
C ILE A 48 6.99 3.72 3.00
N MET A 49 7.48 2.53 2.63
CA MET A 49 6.69 1.29 2.67
C MET A 49 6.29 0.96 4.11
N LYS A 50 7.21 1.11 5.06
CA LYS A 50 6.90 0.96 6.48
C LYS A 50 5.85 1.95 6.97
N PHE A 51 5.95 3.22 6.55
CA PHE A 51 4.95 4.24 6.87
C PHE A 51 3.57 3.88 6.31
N LEU A 52 3.50 3.48 5.03
CA LEU A 52 2.25 3.10 4.37
C LEU A 52 1.62 1.86 5.03
N ARG A 53 2.44 0.84 5.32
CA ARG A 53 2.03 -0.36 6.04
C ARG A 53 1.44 -0.02 7.41
N ASP A 54 2.20 0.67 8.25
CA ASP A 54 1.77 1.00 9.63
C ASP A 54 0.53 1.90 9.63
N LEU A 55 0.39 2.80 8.65
CA LEU A 55 -0.80 3.61 8.49
C LEU A 55 -2.03 2.76 8.17
N VAL A 56 -1.96 1.89 7.16
CA VAL A 56 -3.10 1.06 6.77
C VAL A 56 -3.45 0.08 7.89
N HIS A 57 -2.43 -0.51 8.52
CA HIS A 57 -2.57 -1.42 9.66
C HIS A 57 -3.32 -0.79 10.85
N THR A 58 -3.28 0.54 10.99
CA THR A 58 -4.01 1.27 12.04
C THR A 58 -5.52 1.02 11.99
N GLY A 59 -6.09 0.71 10.82
CA GLY A 59 -7.52 0.40 10.67
C GLY A 59 -7.90 -1.04 11.00
N VAL A 60 -6.91 -1.90 11.30
CA VAL A 60 -7.08 -3.33 11.60
C VAL A 60 -6.54 -3.68 13.00
N ALA A 61 -5.51 -2.99 13.46
CA ALA A 61 -4.83 -3.27 14.72
C ALA A 61 -5.67 -2.91 15.96
N ASN A 62 -5.44 -3.65 17.04
CA ASN A 62 -6.00 -3.39 18.38
C ASN A 62 -7.53 -3.17 18.34
N ASP A 63 -8.26 -4.17 17.86
CA ASP A 63 -9.71 -4.20 17.72
C ASP A 63 -10.49 -4.13 19.04
N HIS A 64 -9.81 -4.39 20.15
CA HIS A 64 -10.34 -4.32 21.51
C HIS A 64 -10.27 -2.92 22.14
N GLU A 65 -9.62 -1.95 21.49
CA GLU A 65 -9.52 -0.57 21.99
C GLU A 65 -10.79 0.24 21.67
N ASP A 66 -11.19 1.12 22.58
CA ASP A 66 -12.41 1.95 22.45
C ASP A 66 -12.40 2.84 21.19
N ASP A 67 -11.21 3.17 20.70
CA ASP A 67 -10.98 4.06 19.57
C ASP A 67 -10.94 3.34 18.20
N PHE A 68 -11.07 2.01 18.19
CA PHE A 68 -10.90 1.17 17.01
C PHE A 68 -11.85 1.53 15.88
N GLU A 69 -13.15 1.66 16.16
CA GLU A 69 -14.14 1.98 15.12
C GLU A 69 -13.86 3.33 14.47
N ALA A 70 -13.39 4.32 15.24
CA ALA A 70 -12.99 5.62 14.69
C ALA A 70 -11.74 5.51 13.81
N ARG A 71 -10.75 4.69 14.20
CA ARG A 71 -9.55 4.43 13.37
C ARG A 71 -9.91 3.73 12.07
N LYS A 72 -10.75 2.69 12.15
CA LYS A 72 -11.25 1.92 11.01
C LYS A 72 -12.02 2.79 10.04
N GLU A 73 -12.92 3.65 10.52
CA GLU A 73 -13.67 4.58 9.67
C GLU A 73 -12.74 5.55 8.94
N LEU A 74 -11.80 6.18 9.66
CA LEU A 74 -10.86 7.14 9.08
C LEU A 74 -9.96 6.49 8.02
N ILE A 75 -9.45 5.28 8.27
CA ILE A 75 -8.69 4.52 7.28
C ILE A 75 -9.57 4.14 6.08
N GLY A 76 -10.83 3.75 6.30
CA GLY A 76 -11.80 3.51 5.22
C GLY A 76 -11.99 4.72 4.32
N GLN A 77 -12.08 5.93 4.90
CA GLN A 77 -12.18 7.18 4.13
C GLN A 77 -10.91 7.44 3.31
N VAL A 78 -9.73 7.24 3.90
CA VAL A 78 -8.45 7.38 3.20
C VAL A 78 -8.35 6.39 2.04
N MET A 79 -8.70 5.12 2.28
CA MET A 79 -8.67 4.06 1.26
C MET A 79 -9.67 4.33 0.13
N THR A 80 -10.84 4.90 0.44
CA THR A 80 -11.82 5.29 -0.58
C THR A 80 -11.26 6.36 -1.53
N GLN A 81 -10.46 7.29 -1.02
CA GLN A 81 -9.90 8.39 -1.82
C GLN A 81 -8.62 8.00 -2.58
N LEU A 82 -7.71 7.26 -1.94
CA LEU A 82 -6.36 7.04 -2.45
C LEU A 82 -6.03 5.57 -2.74
N GLY A 83 -6.88 4.63 -2.35
CA GLY A 83 -6.60 3.19 -2.42
C GLY A 83 -6.29 2.70 -3.84
N GLN A 84 -7.12 3.06 -4.82
CA GLN A 84 -6.88 2.70 -6.22
C GLN A 84 -5.55 3.26 -6.74
N GLN A 85 -5.21 4.51 -6.40
CA GLN A 85 -3.97 5.14 -6.83
C GLN A 85 -2.76 4.44 -6.18
N LEU A 86 -2.84 4.16 -4.89
CA LEU A 86 -1.79 3.46 -4.13
C LEU A 86 -1.52 2.08 -4.72
N VAL A 87 -2.54 1.25 -4.96
CA VAL A 87 -2.39 -0.09 -5.55
C VAL A 87 -1.77 -0.01 -6.95
N SER A 88 -2.24 0.92 -7.80
CA SER A 88 -1.67 1.12 -9.13
C SER A 88 -0.20 1.53 -9.07
N GLN A 89 0.14 2.45 -8.17
CA GLN A 89 1.50 2.95 -8.03
C GLN A 89 2.45 1.86 -7.54
N LEU A 90 2.08 1.11 -6.49
CA LEU A 90 2.87 0.01 -5.94
C LEU A 90 3.12 -1.08 -6.99
N LEU A 91 2.13 -1.37 -7.83
CA LEU A 91 2.27 -2.34 -8.92
C LEU A 91 3.23 -1.82 -9.99
N GLN A 92 3.07 -0.57 -10.43
CA GLN A 92 3.96 0.03 -11.42
C GLN A 92 5.41 0.10 -10.93
N THR A 93 5.63 0.55 -9.70
CA THR A 93 6.99 0.69 -9.15
C THR A 93 7.66 -0.67 -8.98
N SER A 94 6.91 -1.70 -8.56
CA SER A 94 7.41 -3.07 -8.48
C SER A 94 7.80 -3.66 -9.85
N CYS A 95 7.11 -3.27 -10.91
CA CYS A 95 7.38 -3.77 -12.27
C CYS A 95 8.50 -3.01 -12.98
N PHE A 96 8.64 -1.69 -12.75
CA PHE A 96 9.43 -0.82 -13.63
C PHE A 96 10.47 0.06 -12.93
N CYS A 97 10.34 0.33 -11.63
CA CYS A 97 11.16 1.33 -10.96
C CYS A 97 12.07 0.74 -9.88
N LEU A 98 11.56 -0.23 -9.12
CA LEU A 98 12.23 -0.70 -7.91
C LEU A 98 12.95 -2.02 -8.12
N PRO A 99 14.13 -2.21 -7.50
CA PRO A 99 14.80 -3.49 -7.52
C PRO A 99 14.03 -4.59 -6.76
N PRO A 100 14.25 -5.88 -7.08
CA PRO A 100 13.50 -7.00 -6.49
C PRO A 100 13.54 -7.12 -4.96
N TYR A 101 14.57 -6.56 -4.30
CA TYR A 101 14.68 -6.61 -2.85
C TYR A 101 13.60 -5.78 -2.12
N THR A 102 12.87 -4.89 -2.83
CA THR A 102 11.78 -4.08 -2.28
C THR A 102 10.42 -4.79 -2.31
N LEU A 103 10.31 -5.89 -3.07
CA LEU A 103 9.06 -6.62 -3.25
C LEU A 103 8.44 -7.13 -1.94
N PRO A 104 9.21 -7.61 -0.95
CA PRO A 104 8.64 -7.98 0.35
C PRO A 104 7.93 -6.81 1.03
N ASP A 105 8.55 -5.62 1.04
CA ASP A 105 7.97 -4.42 1.66
C ASP A 105 6.68 -3.99 0.94
N VAL A 106 6.66 -4.06 -0.40
CA VAL A 106 5.45 -3.78 -1.19
C VAL A 106 4.35 -4.80 -0.90
N ALA A 107 4.70 -6.08 -0.79
CA ALA A 107 3.76 -7.16 -0.49
C ALA A 107 3.09 -6.95 0.87
N GLU A 108 3.84 -6.49 1.88
CA GLU A 108 3.27 -6.15 3.19
C GLU A 108 2.24 -5.03 3.09
N VAL A 109 2.50 -3.97 2.33
CA VAL A 109 1.52 -2.89 2.14
C VAL A 109 0.26 -3.39 1.43
N LEU A 110 0.41 -4.17 0.35
CA LEU A 110 -0.73 -4.75 -0.37
C LEU A 110 -1.55 -5.71 0.51
N TRP A 111 -0.87 -6.45 1.39
CA TRP A 111 -1.52 -7.31 2.37
C TRP A 111 -2.38 -6.51 3.35
N GLU A 112 -1.83 -5.44 3.95
CA GLU A 112 -2.60 -4.60 4.87
C GLU A 112 -3.83 -3.97 4.19
N ILE A 113 -3.72 -3.53 2.93
CA ILE A 113 -4.87 -3.01 2.17
C ILE A 113 -5.95 -4.09 2.00
N MET A 114 -5.54 -5.33 1.72
CA MET A 114 -6.47 -6.45 1.60
C MET A 114 -7.16 -6.78 2.93
N GLN A 115 -6.47 -6.60 4.07
CA GLN A 115 -7.06 -6.82 5.39
C GLN A 115 -8.14 -5.79 5.75
N VAL A 116 -8.01 -4.55 5.23
CA VAL A 116 -9.03 -3.49 5.42
C VAL A 116 -10.32 -3.80 4.64
N ASP A 117 -10.20 -4.08 3.34
CA ASP A 117 -11.34 -4.43 2.49
C ASP A 117 -10.89 -5.29 1.29
N ARG A 118 -10.97 -6.61 1.45
CA ARG A 118 -10.57 -7.57 0.41
C ARG A 118 -11.38 -7.41 -0.88
N PRO A 119 -12.73 -7.38 -0.89
CA PRO A 119 -13.50 -7.18 -2.12
C PRO A 119 -13.07 -5.95 -2.91
N THR A 120 -12.91 -4.80 -2.25
CA THR A 120 -12.51 -3.55 -2.89
C THR A 120 -11.06 -3.62 -3.40
N PHE A 121 -10.14 -4.20 -2.62
CA PHE A 121 -8.77 -4.44 -3.05
C PHE A 121 -8.70 -5.31 -4.32
N CYS A 122 -9.50 -6.39 -4.41
CA CYS A 122 -9.53 -7.26 -5.59
C CYS A 122 -9.88 -6.48 -6.86
N ARG A 123 -10.85 -5.55 -6.77
CA ARG A 123 -11.25 -4.67 -7.86
C ARG A 123 -10.15 -3.68 -8.22
N TRP A 124 -9.49 -3.07 -7.23
CA TRP A 124 -8.39 -2.15 -7.49
C TRP A 124 -7.22 -2.82 -8.17
N LEU A 125 -6.82 -4.00 -7.69
CA LEU A 125 -5.75 -4.80 -8.28
C LEU A 125 -6.08 -5.18 -9.72
N GLU A 126 -7.32 -5.61 -10.00
CA GLU A 126 -7.76 -5.92 -11.37
C GLU A 126 -7.63 -4.70 -12.29
N ASN A 127 -8.09 -3.53 -11.86
CA ASN A 127 -7.98 -2.29 -12.62
C ASN A 127 -6.51 -1.91 -12.88
N SER A 128 -5.65 -2.03 -11.87
CA SER A 128 -4.22 -1.73 -12.00
C SER A 128 -3.53 -2.67 -12.99
N LEU A 129 -3.82 -3.98 -12.93
CA LEU A 129 -3.29 -4.97 -13.88
C LEU A 129 -3.76 -4.72 -15.31
N LYS A 130 -5.00 -4.24 -15.50
CA LYS A 130 -5.50 -3.84 -16.82
C LYS A 130 -4.75 -2.64 -17.40
N GLY A 131 -4.32 -1.72 -16.55
CA GLY A 131 -3.60 -0.49 -16.91
C GLY A 131 -2.08 -0.62 -17.04
N LEU A 132 -1.50 -1.79 -16.77
CA LEU A 132 -0.07 -2.02 -16.99
C LEU A 132 0.28 -2.01 -18.49
N PRO A 133 1.44 -1.44 -18.90
CA PRO A 133 1.95 -1.59 -20.25
C PRO A 133 2.18 -3.07 -20.56
N LYS A 134 1.44 -3.60 -21.54
CA LYS A 134 1.53 -5.02 -21.96
C LYS A 134 2.51 -5.23 -23.12
N GLU A 135 2.98 -4.13 -23.70
CA GLU A 135 3.82 -4.09 -24.88
C GLU A 135 5.07 -3.27 -24.59
N THR A 136 6.21 -3.76 -25.08
CA THR A 136 7.44 -2.96 -25.16
C THR A 136 7.39 -2.03 -26.37
N THR A 137 8.26 -1.03 -26.42
CA THR A 137 8.42 -0.10 -27.56
C THR A 137 8.67 -0.82 -28.90
N GLY A 138 9.00 -2.12 -28.89
CA GLY A 138 9.14 -2.98 -30.08
C GLY A 138 7.96 -3.92 -30.38
N GLY A 139 6.80 -3.78 -29.72
CA GLY A 139 5.61 -4.60 -29.95
C GLY A 139 5.68 -6.03 -29.39
N ALA A 140 6.73 -6.39 -28.65
CA ALA A 140 6.82 -7.68 -27.98
C ALA A 140 5.94 -7.69 -26.73
N VAL A 141 5.08 -8.72 -26.62
CA VAL A 141 4.24 -8.98 -25.45
C VAL A 141 5.14 -9.30 -24.26
N GLN A 142 5.16 -8.44 -23.25
CA GLN A 142 5.96 -8.64 -22.03
C GLN A 142 5.21 -9.41 -20.93
N VAL A 143 3.88 -9.29 -20.88
CA VAL A 143 3.04 -10.00 -19.91
C VAL A 143 1.77 -10.50 -20.57
N THR A 144 1.54 -11.80 -20.50
CA THR A 144 0.34 -12.45 -21.04
C THR A 144 -0.88 -12.21 -20.15
N HIS A 145 -2.09 -12.25 -20.75
CA HIS A 145 -3.33 -12.19 -19.98
C HIS A 145 -3.43 -13.30 -18.92
N LYS A 146 -2.87 -14.49 -19.22
CA LYS A 146 -2.78 -15.61 -18.28
C LYS A 146 -1.92 -15.26 -17.06
N GLN A 147 -0.72 -14.69 -17.26
CA GLN A 147 0.15 -14.26 -16.15
C GLN A 147 -0.51 -13.22 -15.25
N LEU A 148 -1.21 -12.23 -15.83
CA LEU A 148 -1.96 -11.23 -15.05
C LEU A 148 -3.08 -11.88 -14.22
N THR A 149 -3.81 -12.83 -14.83
CA THR A 149 -4.91 -13.56 -14.17
C THR A 149 -4.40 -14.47 -13.06
N ASP A 150 -3.30 -15.19 -13.30
CA ASP A 150 -2.69 -16.08 -12.31
C ASP A 150 -2.11 -15.29 -11.15
N PHE A 151 -1.47 -14.14 -11.41
CA PHE A 151 -1.00 -13.23 -10.37
C PHE A 151 -2.15 -12.67 -9.52
N HIS A 152 -3.21 -12.17 -10.16
CA HIS A 152 -4.40 -11.68 -9.42
C HIS A 152 -4.99 -12.77 -8.52
N LYS A 153 -5.13 -14.00 -9.03
CA LYS A 153 -5.61 -15.14 -8.24
C LYS A 153 -4.69 -15.49 -7.07
N GLN A 154 -3.37 -15.49 -7.28
CA GLN A 154 -2.42 -15.79 -6.21
C GLN A 154 -2.54 -14.76 -5.09
N VAL A 155 -2.44 -13.47 -5.42
CA VAL A 155 -2.48 -12.39 -4.41
C VAL A 155 -3.81 -12.36 -3.65
N THR A 156 -4.94 -12.48 -4.35
CA THR A 156 -6.28 -12.37 -3.72
C THR A 156 -6.68 -13.62 -2.93
N ARG A 157 -6.07 -14.77 -3.19
CA ARG A 157 -6.33 -16.03 -2.45
C ARG A 157 -5.40 -16.25 -1.26
N SER A 158 -4.30 -15.52 -1.14
CA SER A 158 -3.25 -15.73 -0.12
C SER A 158 -3.67 -15.52 1.34
N GLY A 159 -4.95 -15.32 1.67
CA GLY A 159 -5.41 -15.32 3.07
C GLY A 159 -6.56 -16.28 3.30
N GLY A 160 -6.28 -17.58 3.12
CA GLY A 160 -7.20 -18.69 3.43
C GLY A 160 -6.49 -19.91 4.03
N GLY A 161 -5.29 -19.77 4.57
CA GLY A 161 -4.49 -20.88 5.09
C GLY A 161 -3.67 -20.50 6.31
N LEU A 162 -4.34 -20.30 7.44
CA LEU A 162 -3.76 -20.35 8.79
C LEU A 162 -4.90 -20.73 9.73
N GLY A 163 -5.16 -22.04 9.78
CA GLY A 163 -6.25 -22.63 10.56
C GLY A 163 -6.58 -24.06 10.14
N ASP A 164 -5.57 -24.91 9.93
CA ASP A 164 -5.66 -26.36 10.19
C ASP A 164 -4.24 -26.94 10.11
N GLY A 165 -3.77 -27.51 11.22
CA GLY A 165 -2.42 -28.00 11.45
C GLY A 165 -2.13 -28.12 12.94
#